data_AF-A0A379GGS6-F1
#
_entry.id   AF-A0A379GGS6-F1
#
_cell.length_a   1.000
_cell.length_b   1.000
_cell.length_c   1.000
_cell.angle_alpha   90.00
_cell.angle_beta   90.00
_cell.angle_gamma   90.00
#
_symmetry.space_group_name_H-M   'P 1'
#
loop_
_entity.id
_entity.type
_entity.pdbx_description
1 polymer ?
#
loop_
_entity_poly.entity_id
_entity_poly.type
_entity_poly.pdbx_seq_one_letter_code
_entity_poly.pdbx_strand_id
1 'polypeptide(L)'
;MIFSRYSLFLLVTLGLLSGCVQQPQLIDRGDYFAQVVPNNPGQDNRVKFLVMHYTAVDDKESLKTLTSGNVSSHYLIPTKPNYVDGKPVVFALVSEDKRAWHAGLSQWGK
;
A
#
# COMPACT_ATOMS: atom_id res chain seq x y z
N MET A 1 -17.66 57.21 25.12
CA MET A 1 -16.71 56.07 25.12
C MET A 1 -17.36 54.79 24.57
N ILE A 2 -17.98 54.83 23.39
CA ILE A 2 -18.75 53.70 22.83
C ILE A 2 -18.09 53.13 21.54
N PHE A 3 -17.38 53.96 20.77
CA PHE A 3 -16.66 53.56 19.55
C PHE A 3 -15.50 52.56 19.76
N SER A 4 -14.86 52.55 20.94
CA SER A 4 -13.71 51.67 21.24
C SER A 4 -14.08 50.19 21.41
N ARG A 5 -15.29 49.90 21.92
CA ARG A 5 -15.72 48.51 22.19
C ARG A 5 -16.10 47.76 20.91
N TYR A 6 -16.73 48.44 19.95
CA TYR A 6 -17.06 47.87 18.65
C TYR A 6 -15.82 47.64 17.79
N SER A 7 -14.83 48.53 17.86
CA SER A 7 -13.56 48.38 17.15
C SER A 7 -12.73 47.19 17.67
N LEU A 8 -12.75 46.96 18.99
CA LEU A 8 -12.13 45.78 19.60
C LEU A 8 -12.83 44.47 19.21
N PHE A 9 -14.18 44.47 19.19
CA PHE A 9 -14.95 43.31 18.71
C PHE A 9 -14.67 43.00 17.24
N LEU A 10 -14.59 44.03 16.38
CA LEU A 10 -14.27 43.88 14.96
C LEU A 10 -12.86 43.30 14.74
N LEU A 11 -11.88 43.72 15.54
CA LEU A 11 -10.52 43.16 15.50
C LEU A 11 -10.46 41.70 15.95
N VAL A 12 -11.23 41.33 16.98
CA VAL A 12 -11.32 39.95 17.46
C VAL A 12 -12.01 39.04 16.43
N THR A 13 -13.08 39.51 15.78
CA THR A 13 -13.75 38.73 14.73
C THR A 13 -12.90 38.59 13.47
N LEU A 14 -12.12 39.61 13.09
CA LEU A 14 -11.14 39.50 12.00
C LEU A 14 -10.01 38.51 12.33
N GLY A 15 -9.54 38.46 13.57
CA GLY A 15 -8.51 37.53 14.01
C GLY A 15 -8.96 36.06 13.97
N LEU A 16 -10.25 35.80 14.19
CA LEU A 16 -10.83 34.45 14.12
C LEU A 16 -11.06 33.96 12.68
N LEU A 17 -10.92 34.82 11.67
CA LEU A 17 -11.08 34.51 10.25
C LEU A 17 -9.75 34.11 9.56
N SER A 18 -8.65 33.92 10.29
CA SER A 18 -7.42 33.36 9.72
C SER A 18 -7.65 31.87 9.38
N GLY A 19 -8.12 31.61 8.15
CA GLY A 19 -8.43 30.28 7.66
C GLY A 19 -7.21 29.35 7.63
N CYS A 20 -7.48 28.05 7.82
CA CYS A 20 -6.48 27.00 7.68
C CYS A 20 -5.98 26.91 6.23
N VAL A 21 -4.77 27.43 5.98
CA VAL A 21 -4.01 27.06 4.77
C VAL A 21 -3.41 25.68 5.02
N GLN A 22 -3.86 24.68 4.25
CA GLN A 22 -3.26 23.34 4.27
C GLN A 22 -1.84 23.45 3.71
N GLN A 23 -0.83 23.22 4.54
CA GLN A 23 0.55 23.25 4.10
C GLN A 23 0.83 22.11 3.10
N PRO A 24 1.64 22.34 2.06
CA PRO A 24 2.05 21.28 1.14
C PRO A 24 2.76 20.16 1.91
N GLN A 25 2.38 18.91 1.66
CA GLN A 25 3.16 17.79 2.16
C GLN A 25 4.40 17.62 1.28
N LEU A 26 5.56 17.85 1.88
CA LEU A 26 6.86 17.69 1.23
C LEU A 26 7.54 16.44 1.78
N ILE A 27 8.02 15.58 0.88
CA ILE A 27 8.86 14.44 1.20
C ILE A 27 10.29 14.82 0.84
N ASP A 28 11.18 14.86 1.84
CA ASP A 28 12.60 15.02 1.62
C ASP A 28 13.20 13.75 1.00
N ARG A 29 13.87 13.88 -0.15
CA ARG A 29 14.56 12.80 -0.86
C ARG A 29 16.09 12.93 -0.78
N GLY A 30 16.62 13.83 0.05
CA GLY A 30 18.03 14.15 0.17
C GLY A 30 18.43 15.24 -0.83
N ASP A 31 18.42 14.93 -2.12
CA ASP A 31 18.86 15.88 -3.17
C ASP A 31 17.76 16.88 -3.58
N TYR A 32 16.50 16.59 -3.24
CA TYR A 32 15.34 17.42 -3.59
C TYR A 32 14.14 17.13 -2.68
N PHE A 33 13.18 18.05 -2.66
CA PHE A 33 11.87 17.85 -2.02
C PHE A 33 10.82 17.44 -3.06
N ALA A 34 10.09 16.36 -2.79
CA ALA A 34 8.94 15.95 -3.58
C ALA A 34 7.64 16.43 -2.93
N GLN A 35 6.90 17.30 -3.61
CA GLN A 35 5.57 17.71 -3.17
C GLN A 35 4.54 16.63 -3.48
N VAL A 36 3.84 16.15 -2.44
CA VAL A 36 2.72 15.24 -2.59
C VAL A 36 1.50 16.02 -3.06
N VAL A 37 0.94 15.62 -4.21
CA VAL A 37 -0.31 16.15 -4.73
C VAL A 37 -1.45 15.28 -4.22
N PRO A 38 -2.29 15.76 -3.28
CA PRO A 38 -3.41 14.97 -2.76
C PRO A 38 -4.50 14.79 -3.83
N ASN A 39 -5.32 13.75 -3.67
CA ASN A 39 -6.51 13.49 -4.49
C ASN A 39 -6.26 13.39 -6.00
N ASN A 40 -5.10 12.88 -6.43
CA ASN A 40 -4.85 12.61 -7.84
C ASN A 40 -5.77 11.47 -8.34
N PRO A 41 -6.70 11.73 -9.29
CA PRO A 41 -7.59 10.69 -9.81
C PRO A 41 -6.87 9.73 -10.77
N GLY A 42 -5.70 10.10 -11.29
CA GLY A 42 -4.91 9.28 -12.22
C GLY A 42 -4.05 8.23 -11.53
N GLN A 43 -4.64 7.38 -10.67
CA GLN A 43 -3.94 6.29 -10.00
C GLN A 43 -4.83 5.06 -9.81
N ASP A 44 -4.21 3.88 -9.74
CA ASP A 44 -4.89 2.63 -9.41
C ASP A 44 -3.90 1.62 -8.78
N ASN A 45 -4.39 0.42 -8.44
CA ASN A 45 -3.56 -0.64 -7.84
C ASN A 45 -2.61 -1.27 -8.87
N ARG A 46 -1.35 -1.48 -8.48
CA ARG A 46 -0.34 -2.15 -9.35
C ARG A 46 -0.69 -3.60 -9.68
N VAL A 47 -1.29 -4.33 -8.74
CA VAL A 47 -1.71 -5.73 -8.93
C VAL A 47 -3.05 -5.76 -9.68
N LYS A 48 -3.08 -6.44 -10.83
CA LYS A 48 -4.27 -6.55 -11.71
C LYS A 48 -4.77 -7.97 -11.92
N PHE A 49 -3.94 -8.97 -11.64
CA PHE A 49 -4.20 -10.37 -11.95
C PHE A 49 -3.91 -11.26 -10.74
N LEU A 50 -4.68 -12.33 -10.63
CA LEU A 50 -4.39 -13.46 -9.75
C LEU A 50 -4.05 -14.67 -10.63
N VAL A 51 -2.87 -15.26 -10.44
CA VAL A 51 -2.41 -16.43 -11.21
C VAL A 51 -2.29 -17.62 -10.26
N MET A 52 -3.00 -18.70 -10.57
CA MET A 52 -3.03 -19.91 -9.74
C MET A 52 -2.11 -20.98 -10.32
N HIS A 53 -1.27 -21.58 -9.47
CA HIS A 53 -0.36 -22.67 -9.80
C HIS A 53 -0.53 -23.83 -8.81
N TYR A 54 -0.21 -25.06 -9.25
CA TYR A 54 0.04 -26.19 -8.36
C TYR A 54 1.54 -26.48 -8.31
N THR A 55 2.03 -27.08 -7.21
CA THR A 55 3.47 -27.20 -6.93
C THR A 55 4.13 -28.43 -7.53
N ALA A 56 3.35 -29.46 -7.88
CA ALA A 56 3.81 -30.76 -8.42
C ALA A 56 4.70 -31.61 -7.49
N VAL A 57 5.00 -31.12 -6.28
CA VAL A 57 5.80 -31.78 -5.24
C VAL A 57 5.12 -31.59 -3.87
N ASP A 58 5.62 -32.27 -2.83
CA ASP A 58 5.05 -32.16 -1.48
C ASP A 58 5.24 -30.78 -0.84
N ASP A 59 4.53 -30.50 0.26
CA ASP A 59 4.53 -29.20 0.94
C ASP A 59 5.94 -28.76 1.39
N LYS A 60 6.80 -29.70 1.82
CA LYS A 60 8.15 -29.39 2.31
C LYS A 60 9.07 -29.02 1.16
N GLU A 61 9.04 -29.80 0.08
CA GLU A 61 9.81 -29.52 -1.13
C GLU A 61 9.32 -28.25 -1.83
N SER A 62 8.01 -28.00 -1.82
CA SER A 62 7.39 -26.77 -2.34
C SER A 62 7.92 -25.54 -1.61
N LEU A 63 7.85 -25.54 -0.27
CA LEU A 63 8.34 -24.43 0.55
C LEU A 63 9.83 -24.18 0.33
N LYS A 64 10.63 -25.25 0.30
CA LYS A 64 12.07 -25.14 0.01
C LYS A 64 12.31 -24.52 -1.36
N THR A 65 11.65 -25.00 -2.40
CA THR A 65 11.83 -24.53 -3.78
C THR A 65 11.47 -23.06 -3.92
N LEU A 66 10.33 -22.64 -3.38
CA LEU A 66 9.82 -21.26 -3.47
C LEU A 66 10.59 -20.25 -2.60
N THR A 67 11.52 -20.72 -1.77
CA THR A 67 12.36 -19.88 -0.89
C THR A 67 13.86 -19.96 -1.23
N SER A 68 14.25 -20.78 -2.23
CA SER A 68 15.66 -21.00 -2.60
C SER A 68 16.19 -20.03 -3.69
N GLY A 69 15.37 -19.08 -4.17
CA GLY A 69 15.83 -17.95 -4.98
C GLY A 69 15.77 -18.09 -6.51
N ASN A 70 15.37 -19.24 -7.07
CA ASN A 70 15.20 -19.38 -8.53
C ASN A 70 13.76 -19.09 -9.01
N VAL A 71 12.78 -19.43 -8.18
CA VAL A 71 11.35 -19.19 -8.40
C VAL A 71 10.70 -18.84 -7.07
N SER A 72 9.59 -18.13 -7.08
CA SER A 72 8.83 -17.78 -5.88
C SER A 72 7.38 -17.47 -6.19
N SER A 73 6.50 -17.56 -5.20
CA SER A 73 5.10 -17.11 -5.26
C SER A 73 4.82 -16.15 -4.11
N HIS A 74 3.73 -15.37 -4.19
CA HIS A 74 3.28 -14.58 -3.03
C HIS A 74 2.78 -15.47 -1.91
N TYR A 75 2.05 -16.53 -2.26
CA TYR A 75 1.42 -17.44 -1.31
C TYR A 75 1.69 -18.91 -1.65
N LEU A 76 1.77 -19.74 -0.62
CA LEU A 76 1.72 -21.20 -0.70
C LEU A 76 0.62 -21.71 0.25
N ILE A 77 -0.34 -22.46 -0.29
CA ILE A 77 -1.40 -23.11 0.46
C ILE A 77 -0.96 -24.55 0.75
N PRO A 78 -0.77 -24.96 2.01
CA PRO A 78 -0.41 -26.34 2.34
C PRO A 78 -1.53 -27.32 1.95
N THR A 79 -1.16 -28.57 1.65
CA THR A 79 -2.13 -29.64 1.36
C THR A 79 -3.10 -29.87 2.52
N LYS A 80 -2.60 -29.73 3.76
CA LYS A 80 -3.38 -29.77 4.99
C LYS A 80 -3.05 -28.54 5.86
N PRO A 81 -3.75 -27.40 5.67
CA PRO A 81 -3.46 -26.21 6.44
C PRO A 81 -3.84 -26.39 7.91
N ASN A 82 -3.04 -25.82 8.80
CA ASN A 82 -3.45 -25.62 10.19
C ASN A 82 -4.58 -24.58 10.25
N TYR A 83 -5.35 -24.57 11.34
CA TYR A 83 -6.44 -23.62 11.52
C TYR A 83 -6.22 -22.76 12.77
N VAL A 84 -6.51 -21.46 12.65
CA VAL A 84 -6.56 -20.50 13.77
C VAL A 84 -7.89 -19.77 13.66
N ASP A 85 -8.67 -19.76 14.74
CA ASP A 85 -10.01 -19.15 14.78
C ASP A 85 -10.94 -19.61 13.64
N GLY A 86 -10.85 -20.89 13.28
CA GLY A 86 -11.65 -21.48 12.19
C GLY A 86 -11.19 -21.11 10.77
N LYS A 87 -10.03 -20.46 10.61
CA LYS A 87 -9.47 -20.07 9.30
C LYS A 87 -8.19 -20.84 8.97
N PRO A 88 -8.00 -21.30 7.72
CA PRO A 88 -6.78 -22.00 7.32
C PRO A 88 -5.58 -21.04 7.28
N VAL A 89 -4.43 -21.52 7.76
CA VAL A 89 -3.16 -20.80 7.74
C VAL A 89 -2.43 -21.11 6.43
N VAL A 90 -2.06 -20.06 5.71
CA VAL A 90 -1.27 -20.12 4.47
C VAL A 90 0.10 -19.49 4.69
N PHE A 91 1.10 -19.86 3.89
CA PHE A 91 2.41 -19.21 3.92
C PHE A 91 2.40 -18.00 2.98
N ALA A 92 2.71 -16.81 3.52
CA ALA A 92 3.01 -15.62 2.73
C ALA A 92 4.54 -15.52 2.54
N LEU A 93 5.01 -15.74 1.31
CA LEU A 93 6.44 -15.88 1.01
C LEU A 93 7.07 -14.60 0.45
N VAL A 94 6.30 -13.84 -0.34
CA VAL A 94 6.72 -12.56 -0.92
C VAL A 94 5.62 -11.53 -0.67
N SER A 95 6.01 -10.35 -0.15
CA SER A 95 5.08 -9.24 0.07
C SER A 95 4.41 -8.79 -1.23
N GLU A 96 3.14 -8.41 -1.18
CA GLU A 96 2.35 -8.03 -2.37
C GLU A 96 2.83 -6.74 -3.06
N ASP A 97 3.59 -5.91 -2.35
CA ASP A 97 4.27 -4.73 -2.90
C ASP A 97 5.54 -5.09 -3.71
N LYS A 98 5.95 -6.37 -3.67
CA LYS A 98 7.11 -6.91 -4.40
C LYS A 98 6.67 -7.93 -5.45
N ARG A 99 7.51 -8.08 -6.47
CA ARG A 99 7.31 -9.06 -7.55
C ARG A 99 7.87 -10.43 -7.16
N ALA A 100 7.00 -11.42 -7.02
CA ALA A 100 7.39 -12.84 -6.99
C ALA A 100 7.68 -13.39 -8.41
N TRP A 101 8.48 -14.45 -8.52
CA TRP A 101 8.94 -15.01 -9.80
C TRP A 101 8.21 -16.34 -10.11
N HIS A 102 6.93 -16.25 -10.50
CA HIS A 102 6.09 -17.44 -10.76
C HIS A 102 5.57 -17.55 -12.22
N ALA A 103 5.38 -16.44 -12.94
CA ALA A 103 4.68 -16.45 -14.22
C ALA A 103 5.57 -16.80 -15.44
N GLY A 104 6.88 -16.58 -15.35
CA GLY A 104 7.80 -16.74 -16.48
C GLY A 104 7.46 -15.82 -17.67
N LEU A 105 7.87 -16.21 -18.87
CA LEU A 105 7.45 -15.57 -20.13
C LEU A 105 5.96 -15.80 -20.34
N SER A 106 5.18 -14.74 -20.37
CA SER A 106 3.72 -14.86 -20.25
C SER A 106 2.98 -13.61 -20.72
N GLN A 107 1.73 -13.77 -21.15
CA GLN A 107 0.87 -12.70 -21.70
C GLN A 107 -0.59 -12.94 -21.32
N TRP A 108 -1.29 -11.89 -20.89
CA TRP A 108 -2.74 -11.89 -20.64
C TRP A 108 -3.38 -10.74 -21.42
N GLY A 109 -4.44 -11.04 -22.16
CA GLY A 109 -5.01 -10.11 -23.13
C GLY A 109 -4.29 -10.16 -24.47
N LYS A 110 -4.68 -9.25 -25.37
CA LYS A 110 -4.19 -9.17 -26.75
C LYS A 110 -3.04 -8.19 -26.86
#